data_AF-A0AA96N2R9-F1
#
_entry.id   AF-A0AA96N2R9-F1
#
_cell.length_a   1.000
_cell.length_b   1.000
_cell.length_c   1.000
_cell.angle_alpha   90.00
_cell.angle_beta   90.00
_cell.angle_gamma   90.00
#
_symmetry.space_group_name_H-M   'P 1'
#
loop_
_entity.id
_entity.type
_entity.pdbx_description
1 polymer ?
#
loop_
_entity_poly.entity_id
_entity_poly.type
_entity_poly.pdbx_seq_one_letter_code
_entity_poly.pdbx_strand_id
1 'polypeptide(L)'
;MVEVAKAATNIIKRQSTITSMASSLQQMAVNLNERAHLGIVENENLLQSIDGITEESIKNSQTLTALQKQSEDIQSIVRTIREIAAQTNLLAINVAIEAARAGEHGRTFDVVAKEVRKLSNRVENSIDEVRAHIEGVRTEIVRISSGTLRVQEHALESQKQIHVTMEGFNEISQSAESLDEQAQSFRSII
;
A
#
# COMPACT_ATOMS: atom_id res chain seq x y z
N MET A 1 -72.39 17.88 31.44
CA MET A 1 -72.02 18.67 30.24
C MET A 1 -70.61 19.25 30.31
N VAL A 2 -70.20 19.89 31.41
CA VAL A 2 -68.83 20.46 31.57
C VAL A 2 -67.72 19.40 31.49
N GLU A 3 -67.88 18.22 32.10
CA GLU A 3 -66.88 17.15 32.01
C GLU A 3 -66.69 16.59 30.60
N VAL A 4 -67.78 16.46 29.82
CA VAL A 4 -67.74 15.99 28.43
C VAL A 4 -67.01 16.98 27.53
N ALA A 5 -67.25 18.29 27.70
CA ALA A 5 -66.53 19.33 26.97
C ALA A 5 -65.03 19.36 27.30
N LYS A 6 -64.68 19.15 28.58
CA LYS A 6 -63.28 19.04 29.05
C LYS A 6 -62.60 17.78 28.49
N ALA A 7 -63.31 16.64 28.46
CA ALA A 7 -62.83 15.41 27.85
C ALA A 7 -62.58 15.57 26.34
N ALA A 8 -63.53 16.18 25.61
CA ALA A 8 -63.39 16.46 24.18
C ALA A 8 -62.18 17.36 23.88
N THR A 9 -61.97 18.41 24.68
CA THR A 9 -60.81 19.30 24.54
C THR A 9 -59.48 18.58 24.79
N ASN A 10 -59.44 17.66 25.77
CA ASN A 10 -58.27 16.83 26.04
C ASN A 10 -57.98 15.83 24.91
N ILE A 11 -59.01 15.25 24.29
CA ILE A 11 -58.88 14.36 23.13
C ILE A 11 -58.31 15.14 21.94
N ILE A 12 -58.85 16.32 21.62
CA ILE A 12 -58.36 17.17 20.53
C ILE A 12 -56.90 17.55 20.73
N LYS A 13 -56.50 17.93 21.96
CA LYS A 13 -55.09 18.23 22.28
C LYS A 13 -54.18 17.02 22.06
N ARG A 14 -54.57 15.83 22.54
CA ARG A 14 -53.81 14.59 22.33
C ARG A 14 -53.69 14.23 20.85
N GLN A 15 -54.78 14.35 20.10
CA GLN A 15 -54.81 14.09 18.66
C GLN A 15 -53.83 15.01 17.92
N SER A 16 -53.83 16.30 18.25
CA SER A 16 -52.86 17.26 17.70
C SER A 16 -51.41 16.89 18.05
N THR A 17 -51.14 16.49 19.30
CA THR A 17 -49.80 16.03 19.71
C THR A 17 -49.36 14.79 18.94
N ILE A 18 -50.22 13.79 18.78
CA ILE A 18 -49.87 12.55 18.06
C ILE A 18 -49.61 12.85 16.58
N THR A 19 -50.41 13.69 15.92
CA THR A 19 -50.14 14.11 14.54
C THR A 19 -48.78 14.80 14.41
N SER A 20 -48.44 15.70 15.34
CA SER A 20 -47.13 16.35 15.34
C SER A 20 -45.98 15.37 15.59
N MET A 21 -46.17 14.39 16.48
CA MET A 21 -45.18 13.32 16.72
C MET A 21 -45.00 12.44 15.48
N ALA A 22 -46.08 12.04 14.82
CA ALA A 22 -46.03 11.24 13.60
C ALA A 22 -45.28 11.98 12.48
N SER A 23 -45.56 13.27 12.28
CA SER A 23 -44.80 14.09 11.32
C SER A 23 -43.31 14.19 11.67
N SER A 24 -42.98 14.33 12.96
CA SER A 24 -41.58 14.34 13.41
C SER A 24 -40.89 13.00 13.19
N LEU A 25 -41.57 11.88 13.45
CA LEU A 25 -41.04 10.52 13.22
C LEU A 25 -40.78 10.27 11.73
N GLN A 26 -41.73 10.64 10.87
CA GLN A 26 -41.58 10.55 9.43
C GLN A 26 -40.39 11.39 8.93
N GLN A 27 -40.24 12.63 9.42
CA GLN A 27 -39.09 13.45 9.06
C GLN A 27 -37.76 12.83 9.51
N MET A 28 -37.73 12.22 10.70
CA MET A 28 -36.55 11.50 11.19
C MET A 28 -36.24 10.26 10.36
N ALA A 29 -37.26 9.48 9.98
CA ALA A 29 -37.12 8.31 9.12
C ALA A 29 -36.51 8.69 7.76
N VAL A 30 -37.06 9.71 7.09
CA VAL A 30 -36.52 10.21 5.82
C VAL A 30 -35.06 10.62 5.96
N ASN A 31 -34.72 11.37 7.00
CA ASN A 31 -33.34 11.83 7.20
C ASN A 31 -32.38 10.68 7.53
N LEU A 32 -32.79 9.71 8.34
CA LEU A 32 -31.98 8.53 8.65
C LEU A 32 -31.73 7.69 7.40
N ASN A 33 -32.75 7.46 6.58
CA ASN A 33 -32.61 6.70 5.35
C ASN A 33 -31.67 7.40 4.36
N GLU A 34 -31.83 8.71 4.15
CA GLU A 34 -30.93 9.51 3.32
C GLU A 34 -29.47 9.41 3.80
N ARG A 35 -29.25 9.58 5.11
CA ARG A 35 -27.90 9.48 5.70
C ARG A 35 -27.32 8.06 5.61
N ALA A 36 -28.13 7.03 5.79
CA ALA A 36 -27.70 5.64 5.63
C ALA A 36 -27.31 5.36 4.18
N HIS A 37 -28.12 5.80 3.21
CA HIS A 37 -27.83 5.63 1.81
C HIS A 37 -26.52 6.33 1.39
N LEU A 38 -26.31 7.58 1.83
CA LEU A 38 -25.05 8.28 1.64
C LEU A 38 -23.87 7.50 2.25
N GLY A 39 -24.04 6.95 3.46
CA GLY A 39 -23.03 6.12 4.11
C GLY A 39 -22.70 4.84 3.35
N ILE A 40 -23.68 4.20 2.71
CA ILE A 40 -23.48 3.04 1.84
C ILE A 40 -22.64 3.42 0.62
N VAL A 41 -23.02 4.50 -0.08
CA VAL A 41 -22.30 4.97 -1.28
C VAL A 41 -20.84 5.34 -0.94
N GLU A 42 -20.61 6.04 0.17
CA GLU A 42 -19.25 6.35 0.61
C GLU A 42 -18.43 5.09 0.94
N ASN A 43 -19.05 4.07 1.56
CA ASN A 43 -18.39 2.78 1.79
C ASN A 43 -18.05 2.02 0.51
N GLU A 44 -18.91 2.06 -0.50
CA GLU A 44 -18.62 1.48 -1.82
C GLU A 44 -17.40 2.14 -2.47
N ASN A 45 -17.31 3.47 -2.39
CA ASN A 45 -16.13 4.21 -2.86
C ASN A 45 -14.85 3.85 -2.08
N LEU A 46 -14.97 3.63 -0.76
CA LEU A 46 -13.85 3.16 0.07
C LEU A 46 -13.41 1.74 -0.33
N LEU A 47 -14.34 0.82 -0.60
CA LEU A 47 -14.00 -0.52 -1.10
C LEU A 47 -13.23 -0.46 -2.41
N GLN A 48 -13.70 0.35 -3.37
CA GLN A 48 -13.01 0.54 -4.64
C GLN A 48 -11.58 1.10 -4.45
N SER A 49 -11.41 2.01 -3.49
CA SER A 49 -10.09 2.56 -3.15
C SER A 49 -9.15 1.50 -2.56
N ILE A 50 -9.67 0.63 -1.69
CA ILE A 50 -8.92 -0.49 -1.09
C ILE A 50 -8.55 -1.54 -2.14
N ASP A 51 -9.43 -1.84 -3.09
CA ASP A 51 -9.13 -2.72 -4.21
C ASP A 51 -7.98 -2.15 -5.06
N GLY A 52 -8.00 -0.84 -5.34
CA GLY A 52 -6.90 -0.15 -6.02
C GLY A 52 -5.57 -0.23 -5.26
N ILE A 53 -5.59 -0.04 -3.93
CA ILE A 53 -4.40 -0.19 -3.07
C ILE A 53 -3.85 -1.62 -3.14
N THR A 54 -4.74 -2.62 -3.15
CA THR A 54 -4.36 -4.03 -3.23
C THR A 54 -3.71 -4.35 -4.58
N GLU A 55 -4.28 -3.84 -5.69
CA GLU A 55 -3.73 -4.01 -7.03
C GLU A 55 -2.34 -3.37 -7.16
N GLU A 56 -2.17 -2.12 -6.70
CA GLU A 56 -0.88 -1.43 -6.72
C GLU A 56 0.16 -2.11 -5.82
N SER A 57 -0.27 -2.66 -4.69
CA SER A 57 0.61 -3.46 -3.82
C SER A 57 1.13 -4.71 -4.52
N ILE A 58 0.26 -5.42 -5.27
CA ILE A 58 0.68 -6.58 -6.07
C ILE A 58 1.68 -6.18 -7.16
N LYS A 59 1.42 -5.09 -7.89
CA LYS A 59 2.36 -4.55 -8.90
C LYS A 59 3.70 -4.18 -8.28
N ASN A 60 3.69 -3.57 -7.09
CA ASN A 60 4.91 -3.26 -6.34
C ASN A 60 5.69 -4.53 -5.97
N SER A 61 5.03 -5.57 -5.47
CA SER A 61 5.69 -6.86 -5.17
C SER A 61 6.34 -7.49 -6.41
N GLN A 62 5.68 -7.43 -7.58
CA GLN A 62 6.24 -7.91 -8.84
C GLN A 62 7.47 -7.09 -9.25
N THR A 63 7.39 -5.76 -9.15
CA THR A 63 8.50 -4.85 -9.45
C THR A 63 9.71 -5.09 -8.54
N LEU A 64 9.47 -5.29 -7.24
CA LEU A 64 10.53 -5.60 -6.28
C LEU A 64 11.19 -6.96 -6.58
N THR A 65 10.41 -7.95 -6.99
CA THR A 65 10.94 -9.26 -7.42
C THR A 65 11.86 -9.11 -8.65
N ALA A 66 11.44 -8.30 -9.63
CA ALA A 66 12.27 -8.02 -10.80
C ALA A 66 13.57 -7.27 -10.44
N LEU A 67 13.49 -6.26 -9.56
CA LEU A 67 14.66 -5.52 -9.06
C LEU A 67 15.62 -6.42 -8.28
N GLN A 68 15.11 -7.36 -7.49
CA GLN A 68 15.93 -8.33 -6.79
C GLN A 68 16.72 -9.18 -7.78
N LYS A 69 16.05 -9.74 -8.79
CA LYS A 69 16.70 -10.52 -9.85
C LYS A 69 17.76 -9.71 -10.59
N GLN A 70 17.44 -8.46 -10.94
CA GLN A 70 18.41 -7.58 -11.60
C GLN A 70 19.63 -7.31 -10.72
N SER A 71 19.44 -7.17 -9.40
CA SER A 71 20.54 -6.99 -8.45
C SER A 71 21.44 -8.25 -8.37
N GLU A 72 20.85 -9.44 -8.41
CA GLU A 72 21.57 -10.72 -8.47
C GLU A 72 22.35 -10.86 -9.78
N ASP A 73 21.76 -10.48 -10.92
CA ASP A 73 22.43 -10.50 -12.23
C ASP A 73 23.63 -9.54 -12.25
N ILE A 74 23.49 -8.33 -11.70
CA ILE A 74 24.61 -7.37 -11.58
C ILE A 74 25.69 -7.96 -10.67
N GLN A 75 25.34 -8.61 -9.56
CA GLN A 75 26.31 -9.24 -8.67
C GLN A 75 27.13 -10.33 -9.40
N SER A 76 26.50 -11.10 -10.28
CA SER A 76 27.18 -12.08 -11.13
C SER A 76 28.17 -11.41 -12.09
N ILE A 77 27.78 -10.32 -12.74
CA ILE A 77 28.66 -9.55 -13.64
C ILE A 77 29.86 -9.00 -12.86
N VAL A 78 29.63 -8.42 -11.68
CA VAL A 78 30.67 -7.87 -10.81
C VAL A 78 31.68 -8.95 -10.39
N ARG A 79 31.22 -10.18 -10.14
CA ARG A 79 32.11 -11.33 -9.90
C ARG A 79 32.99 -11.65 -11.11
N THR A 80 32.41 -11.70 -12.30
CA THR A 80 33.16 -11.93 -13.54
C THR A 80 34.22 -10.85 -13.79
N ILE A 81 33.89 -9.57 -13.56
CA ILE A 81 34.85 -8.48 -13.71
C ILE A 81 36.00 -8.63 -12.70
N ARG A 82 35.72 -9.08 -11.47
CA ARG A 82 36.75 -9.36 -10.47
C ARG A 82 37.71 -10.45 -10.91
N GLU A 83 37.17 -11.53 -11.47
CA GLU A 83 37.98 -12.62 -12.03
C GLU A 83 38.88 -12.12 -13.17
N ILE A 84 38.35 -11.29 -14.07
CA ILE A 84 39.12 -10.66 -15.16
C ILE A 84 40.22 -9.73 -14.61
N ALA A 85 39.90 -8.91 -13.60
CA ALA A 85 40.86 -8.01 -12.97
C ALA A 85 42.01 -8.79 -12.32
N ALA A 86 41.69 -9.87 -11.59
CA ALA A 86 42.67 -10.75 -10.96
C ALA A 86 43.55 -11.46 -11.99
N GLN A 87 42.99 -11.97 -13.09
CA GLN A 87 43.76 -12.58 -14.18
C GLN A 87 44.67 -11.55 -14.87
N THR A 88 44.18 -10.33 -15.09
CA THR A 88 44.96 -9.24 -15.68
C THR A 88 46.12 -8.84 -14.76
N ASN A 89 45.88 -8.80 -13.45
CA ASN A 89 46.90 -8.55 -12.44
C ASN A 89 47.99 -9.65 -12.46
N LEU A 90 47.59 -10.92 -12.52
CA LEU A 90 48.53 -12.05 -12.65
C LEU A 90 49.34 -11.99 -13.94
N LEU A 91 48.70 -11.64 -15.06
CA LEU A 91 49.39 -11.46 -16.34
C LEU A 91 50.43 -10.34 -16.26
N ALA A 92 50.08 -9.21 -15.62
CA ALA A 92 51.01 -8.10 -15.40
C ALA A 92 52.22 -8.52 -14.53
N ILE A 93 51.99 -9.35 -13.50
CA ILE A 93 53.08 -9.90 -12.68
C ILE A 93 54.02 -10.76 -13.53
N ASN A 94 53.47 -11.64 -14.37
CA ASN A 94 54.27 -12.49 -15.26
C ASN A 94 55.10 -11.65 -16.25
N VAL A 95 54.52 -10.59 -16.82
CA VAL A 95 55.26 -9.67 -17.71
C VAL A 95 56.35 -8.93 -16.96
N ALA A 96 56.11 -8.48 -15.72
CA ALA A 96 57.14 -7.83 -14.91
C ALA A 96 58.32 -8.76 -14.61
N ILE A 97 58.06 -10.04 -14.32
CA ILE A 97 59.10 -11.06 -14.11
C ILE A 97 59.94 -11.25 -15.38
N GLU A 98 59.29 -11.39 -16.54
CA GLU A 98 60.00 -11.61 -17.80
C GLU A 98 60.77 -10.35 -18.26
N ALA A 99 60.22 -9.16 -18.00
CA ALA A 99 60.90 -7.89 -18.23
C ALA A 99 62.17 -7.77 -17.38
N ALA A 100 62.12 -8.16 -16.10
CA ALA A 100 63.30 -8.21 -15.23
C ALA A 100 64.35 -9.21 -15.74
N ARG A 101 63.90 -10.35 -16.30
CA ARG A 101 64.77 -11.38 -16.88
C ARG A 101 65.47 -10.93 -18.16
N ALA A 102 64.82 -10.11 -18.97
CA ALA A 102 65.37 -9.54 -20.20
C ALA A 102 66.37 -8.38 -19.96
N GLY A 103 66.55 -7.93 -18.71
CA GLY A 103 67.50 -6.87 -18.35
C GLY A 103 67.18 -5.53 -19.02
N GLU A 104 68.17 -4.90 -19.65
CA GLU A 104 68.03 -3.60 -20.31
C GLU A 104 66.97 -3.61 -21.44
N HIS A 105 66.81 -4.74 -22.14
CA HIS A 105 65.82 -4.89 -23.21
C HIS A 105 64.37 -4.95 -22.70
N GLY A 106 64.17 -5.25 -21.41
CA GLY A 106 62.85 -5.37 -20.78
C GLY A 106 62.30 -4.08 -20.16
N ARG A 107 63.07 -2.98 -20.10
CA ARG A 107 62.68 -1.76 -19.36
C ARG A 107 61.32 -1.18 -19.76
N THR A 108 61.00 -1.15 -21.04
CA THR A 108 59.69 -0.65 -21.52
C THR A 108 58.54 -1.57 -21.08
N PHE A 109 58.76 -2.90 -21.10
CA PHE A 109 57.77 -3.87 -20.65
C PHE A 109 57.54 -3.83 -19.14
N ASP A 110 58.58 -3.56 -18.34
CA ASP A 110 58.46 -3.39 -16.88
C ASP A 110 57.58 -2.18 -16.52
N VAL A 111 57.72 -1.06 -17.24
CA VAL A 111 56.87 0.14 -17.04
C VAL A 111 55.42 -0.17 -17.38
N VAL A 112 55.17 -0.84 -18.51
CA VAL A 112 53.81 -1.25 -18.91
C VAL A 112 53.21 -2.21 -17.90
N ALA A 113 53.96 -3.21 -17.44
CA ALA A 113 53.49 -4.18 -16.44
C ALA A 113 53.08 -3.50 -15.13
N LYS A 114 53.85 -2.52 -14.64
CA LYS A 114 53.51 -1.75 -13.44
C LYS A 114 52.22 -0.95 -13.60
N GLU A 115 52.01 -0.32 -14.76
CA GLU A 115 50.80 0.46 -15.01
C GLU A 115 49.56 -0.44 -15.16
N VAL A 116 49.67 -1.58 -15.84
CA VAL A 116 48.59 -2.58 -15.89
C VAL A 116 48.25 -3.08 -14.49
N ARG A 117 49.24 -3.39 -13.66
CA ARG A 117 49.03 -3.81 -12.26
C ARG A 117 48.27 -2.76 -11.45
N LYS A 118 48.67 -1.50 -11.60
CA LYS A 118 48.03 -0.36 -10.94
C LYS A 118 46.57 -0.20 -11.41
N LEU A 119 46.30 -0.39 -12.70
CA LEU A 119 44.96 -0.34 -13.25
C LEU A 119 44.09 -1.49 -12.73
N SER A 120 44.59 -2.73 -12.72
CA SER A 120 43.88 -3.88 -12.16
C SER A 120 43.50 -3.68 -10.69
N ASN A 121 44.42 -3.16 -9.86
CA ASN A 121 44.12 -2.85 -8.46
C ASN A 121 43.05 -1.75 -8.31
N ARG A 122 43.08 -0.72 -9.18
CA ARG A 122 42.02 0.31 -9.18
C ARG A 122 40.66 -0.28 -9.54
N VAL A 123 40.62 -1.20 -10.51
CA VAL A 123 39.39 -1.91 -10.89
C VAL A 123 38.88 -2.75 -9.73
N GLU A 124 39.73 -3.49 -9.02
CA GLU A 124 39.32 -4.26 -7.83
C GLU A 124 38.67 -3.38 -6.75
N ASN A 125 39.26 -2.21 -6.46
CA ASN A 125 38.68 -1.27 -5.50
C ASN A 125 37.29 -0.77 -5.95
N SER A 126 37.13 -0.42 -7.23
CA SER A 126 35.84 0.01 -7.76
C SER A 126 34.78 -1.11 -7.73
N ILE A 127 35.19 -2.36 -7.93
CA ILE A 127 34.30 -3.53 -7.80
C ILE A 127 33.80 -3.67 -6.35
N ASP A 128 34.65 -3.44 -5.35
CA ASP A 128 34.24 -3.47 -3.95
C ASP A 128 33.22 -2.38 -3.61
N GLU A 129 33.40 -1.16 -4.13
CA GLU A 129 32.42 -0.07 -3.99
C GLU A 129 31.07 -0.43 -4.65
N VAL A 130 31.10 -0.92 -5.89
CA VAL A 130 29.89 -1.36 -6.60
C VAL A 130 29.17 -2.47 -5.82
N ARG A 131 29.91 -3.43 -5.27
CA ARG A 131 29.33 -4.51 -4.45
C ARG A 131 28.63 -3.95 -3.21
N ALA A 132 29.23 -2.98 -2.52
CA ALA A 132 28.61 -2.33 -1.37
C ALA A 132 27.30 -1.63 -1.74
N HIS A 133 27.26 -0.94 -2.89
CA HIS A 133 26.04 -0.32 -3.40
C HIS A 133 24.94 -1.34 -3.73
N ILE A 134 25.29 -2.47 -4.36
CA ILE A 134 24.34 -3.55 -4.66
C ILE A 134 23.72 -4.11 -3.38
N GLU A 135 24.50 -4.34 -2.33
CA GLU A 135 23.93 -4.81 -1.05
C GLU A 135 23.06 -3.76 -0.36
N GLY A 136 23.38 -2.47 -0.52
CA GLY A 136 22.51 -1.38 -0.10
C GLY A 136 21.15 -1.44 -0.81
N VAL A 137 21.16 -1.59 -2.14
CA VAL A 137 19.94 -1.75 -2.95
C VAL A 137 19.15 -2.98 -2.52
N ARG A 138 19.80 -4.12 -2.30
CA ARG A 138 19.15 -5.36 -1.84
C ARG A 138 18.46 -5.18 -0.50
N THR A 139 19.10 -4.48 0.44
CA THR A 139 18.54 -4.17 1.76
C THR A 139 17.29 -3.30 1.62
N GLU A 140 17.33 -2.29 0.75
CA GLU A 140 16.19 -1.43 0.47
C GLU A 140 15.02 -2.19 -0.18
N ILE A 141 15.30 -3.10 -1.12
CA ILE A 141 14.28 -3.97 -1.72
C ILE A 141 13.56 -4.79 -0.65
N VAL A 142 14.29 -5.41 0.27
CA VAL A 142 13.71 -6.18 1.39
C VAL A 142 12.87 -5.28 2.29
N ARG A 143 13.37 -4.08 2.61
CA ARG A 143 12.64 -3.11 3.43
C ARG A 143 11.31 -2.72 2.79
N ILE A 144 11.32 -2.38 1.51
CA ILE A 144 10.11 -2.00 0.77
C ILE A 144 9.16 -3.19 0.66
N SER A 145 9.67 -4.40 0.36
CA SER A 145 8.87 -5.62 0.31
C SER A 145 8.12 -5.89 1.61
N SER A 146 8.80 -5.75 2.76
CA SER A 146 8.14 -5.84 4.08
C SER A 146 7.05 -4.77 4.26
N GLY A 147 7.26 -3.57 3.74
CA GLY A 147 6.28 -2.48 3.78
C GLY A 147 5.06 -2.79 2.93
N THR A 148 5.25 -3.33 1.73
CA THR A 148 4.18 -3.75 0.83
C THR A 148 3.31 -4.84 1.46
N LEU A 149 3.92 -5.83 2.14
CA LEU A 149 3.18 -6.86 2.86
C LEU A 149 2.30 -6.27 3.99
N ARG A 150 2.83 -5.32 4.75
CA ARG A 150 2.03 -4.62 5.79
C ARG A 150 0.87 -3.84 5.18
N VAL A 151 1.07 -3.18 4.04
CA VAL A 151 0.00 -2.46 3.32
C VAL A 151 -1.10 -3.44 2.90
N GLN A 152 -0.75 -4.63 2.40
CA GLN A 152 -1.72 -5.66 2.04
C GLN A 152 -2.52 -6.15 3.27
N GLU A 153 -1.86 -6.37 4.41
CA GLU A 153 -2.53 -6.74 5.65
C GLU A 153 -3.51 -5.66 6.12
N HIS A 154 -3.09 -4.39 6.11
CA HIS A 154 -3.95 -3.27 6.47
C HIS A 154 -5.12 -3.09 5.50
N ALA A 155 -4.92 -3.35 4.20
CA ALA A 155 -5.98 -3.29 3.19
C ALA A 155 -7.06 -4.35 3.46
N LEU A 156 -6.66 -5.58 3.80
CA LEU A 156 -7.58 -6.66 4.16
C LEU A 156 -8.39 -6.34 5.42
N GLU A 157 -7.74 -5.82 6.47
CA GLU A 157 -8.47 -5.41 7.68
C GLU A 157 -9.42 -4.24 7.41
N SER A 158 -9.01 -3.28 6.58
CA SER A 158 -9.86 -2.17 6.17
C SER A 158 -11.08 -2.66 5.40
N GLN A 159 -10.92 -3.63 4.49
CA GLN A 159 -12.03 -4.24 3.76
C GLN A 159 -13.06 -4.88 4.72
N LYS A 160 -12.58 -5.61 5.73
CA LYS A 160 -13.43 -6.20 6.77
C LYS A 160 -14.18 -5.13 7.57
N GLN A 161 -13.49 -4.07 7.98
CA GLN A 161 -14.10 -2.96 8.72
C GLN A 161 -15.15 -2.22 7.88
N ILE A 162 -14.90 -2.02 6.59
CA ILE A 162 -15.87 -1.43 5.66
C ILE A 162 -17.10 -2.32 5.55
N HIS A 163 -16.92 -3.64 5.45
CA HIS A 163 -18.06 -4.57 5.39
C HIS A 163 -18.97 -4.47 6.64
N VAL A 164 -18.38 -4.47 7.84
CA VAL A 164 -19.13 -4.27 9.10
C VAL A 164 -19.84 -2.91 9.11
N THR A 165 -19.20 -1.87 8.58
CA THR A 165 -19.79 -0.53 8.51
C THR A 165 -20.97 -0.50 7.53
N MET A 166 -20.88 -1.23 6.41
CA MET A 166 -21.95 -1.37 5.43
C MET A 166 -23.16 -2.11 6.03
N GLU A 167 -22.95 -3.17 6.81
CA GLU A 167 -24.02 -3.83 7.58
C GLU A 167 -24.72 -2.85 8.51
N GLY A 168 -23.96 -2.04 9.26
CA GLY A 168 -24.53 -1.02 10.15
C GLY A 168 -25.40 0.02 9.43
N PHE A 169 -25.02 0.46 8.23
CA PHE A 169 -25.88 1.37 7.45
C PHE A 169 -27.14 0.69 6.92
N ASN A 170 -27.06 -0.59 6.54
CA ASN A 170 -28.25 -1.36 6.16
C ASN A 170 -29.24 -1.50 7.33
N GLU A 171 -28.75 -1.74 8.54
CA GLU A 171 -29.59 -1.78 9.76
C GLU A 171 -30.25 -0.41 10.05
N ILE A 172 -29.52 0.69 9.85
CA ILE A 172 -30.09 2.05 10.00
C ILE A 172 -31.19 2.29 8.96
N SER A 173 -30.97 1.87 7.71
CA SER A 173 -31.95 1.99 6.64
C SER A 173 -33.24 1.22 6.97
N GLN A 174 -33.12 -0.04 7.39
CA GLN A 174 -34.27 -0.86 7.83
C GLN A 174 -34.99 -0.24 9.04
N SER A 175 -34.24 0.30 9.99
CA SER A 175 -34.82 1.00 11.15
C SER A 175 -35.59 2.25 10.74
N ALA A 176 -35.09 2.98 9.73
CA ALA A 176 -35.75 4.15 9.18
C ALA A 176 -37.06 3.78 8.46
N GLU A 177 -37.06 2.70 7.66
CA GLU A 177 -38.29 2.18 7.03
C GLU A 177 -39.35 1.82 8.08
N SER A 178 -38.96 1.10 9.14
CA SER A 178 -39.89 0.76 10.24
C SER A 178 -40.44 2.01 10.96
N LEU A 179 -39.62 3.06 11.13
CA LEU A 179 -40.07 4.32 11.72
C LEU A 179 -41.08 5.05 10.81
N ASP A 180 -40.89 5.03 9.49
CA ASP A 180 -41.85 5.63 8.55
C ASP A 180 -43.18 4.86 8.57
N GLU A 181 -43.14 3.52 8.59
CA GLU A 181 -44.34 2.68 8.73
C GLU A 181 -45.11 2.98 10.02
N GLN A 182 -44.41 3.12 11.16
CA GLN A 182 -45.03 3.49 12.44
C GLN A 182 -45.64 4.89 12.40
N ALA A 183 -44.97 5.85 11.78
CA ALA A 183 -45.49 7.20 11.61
C ALA A 183 -46.76 7.23 10.75
N GLN A 184 -46.79 6.44 9.66
CA GLN A 184 -47.97 6.27 8.82
C GLN A 184 -49.12 5.60 9.58
N SER A 185 -48.83 4.59 10.41
CA SER A 185 -49.82 3.93 11.27
C SER A 185 -50.47 4.89 12.26
N PHE A 186 -49.71 5.77 12.92
CA PHE A 186 -50.31 6.78 13.80
C PHE A 186 -51.28 7.72 13.08
N ARG A 187 -50.98 8.07 11.82
CA ARG A 187 -51.87 8.94 11.01
C ARG A 187 -53.13 8.23 10.55
N SER A 188 -53.13 6.90 10.42
CA SER A 188 -54.31 6.15 9.99
C SER A 188 -55.27 5.78 11.14
N ILE A 189 -54.78 5.80 12.38
CA ILE A 189 -55.58 5.52 13.60
C ILE A 189 -56.36 6.76 14.07
N ILE A 190 -55.94 7.95 13.64
CA ILE A 190 -56.51 9.25 14.00
C ILE A 190 -57.57 9.69 12.99
#